data_AF-A0A7S0XN55-F1
#
_entry.id   AF-A0A7S0XN55-F1
#
_cell.length_a   1.000
_cell.length_b   1.000
_cell.length_c   1.000
_cell.angle_alpha   90.00
_cell.angle_beta   90.00
_cell.angle_gamma   90.00
#
_symmetry.space_group_name_H-M   'P 1'
#
loop_
_entity.id
_entity.type
_entity.pdbx_description
1 polymer ?
#
loop_
_entity_poly.entity_id
_entity_poly.type
_entity_poly.pdbx_seq_one_letter_code
_entity_poly.pdbx_strand_id
1 'polypeptide(L)'
;MNFGIAVEKAKKAGIPCRMLMVKDDVAIENALQPRGIAGTVFVNKVAGAAAERGYSLDKVYEIASAAAENVFSVGMSMTVCAIPGSAPGDRLHGDLVEYGLGIHGEPGVERTPLSSSKQTCKRLVEYLTNAVDGKIGRPYAVLINNLGSLPPLEMSIVVADCCSAL
;
A
#
# COMPACT_ATOMS: atom_id res chain seq x y z
N MET A 1 -14.78 8.94 -5.78
CA MET A 1 -16.02 9.54 -6.34
C MET A 1 -16.68 8.64 -7.38
N ASN A 2 -16.02 8.33 -8.51
CA ASN A 2 -16.61 7.61 -9.64
C ASN A 2 -17.26 6.26 -9.28
N PHE A 3 -16.56 5.41 -8.51
CA PHE A 3 -17.08 4.10 -8.10
C PHE A 3 -18.32 4.19 -7.20
N GLY A 4 -18.40 5.19 -6.31
CA GLY A 4 -19.59 5.39 -5.48
C GLY A 4 -20.83 5.69 -6.31
N ILE A 5 -20.69 6.56 -7.32
CA ILE A 5 -21.78 6.86 -8.28
C ILE A 5 -22.17 5.59 -9.07
N ALA A 6 -21.19 4.78 -9.48
CA ALA A 6 -21.45 3.54 -10.20
C ALA A 6 -22.23 2.52 -9.34
N VAL A 7 -21.87 2.36 -8.06
CA VAL A 7 -22.57 1.50 -7.11
C VAL A 7 -24.03 1.94 -6.93
N GLU A 8 -24.27 3.24 -6.78
CA GLU A 8 -25.63 3.76 -6.65
C GLU A 8 -26.46 3.55 -7.92
N LYS A 9 -25.86 3.69 -9.11
CA LYS A 9 -26.52 3.35 -10.37
C LYS A 9 -26.83 1.86 -10.47
N ALA A 10 -25.91 0.98 -10.08
CA ALA A 10 -26.10 -0.47 -10.10
C ALA A 10 -27.26 -0.90 -9.18
N LYS A 11 -27.30 -0.36 -7.95
CA LYS A 11 -28.40 -0.62 -7.00
C LYS A 11 -29.75 -0.16 -7.55
N LYS A 12 -29.82 1.03 -8.17
CA LYS A 12 -31.05 1.52 -8.82
C LYS A 12 -31.52 0.64 -9.97
N ALA A 13 -30.60 -0.06 -10.63
CA ALA A 13 -30.90 -1.06 -11.66
C ALA A 13 -31.24 -2.46 -11.09
N GLY A 14 -31.34 -2.61 -9.76
CA GLY A 14 -31.64 -3.89 -9.12
C GLY A 14 -30.45 -4.85 -9.03
N ILE A 15 -29.22 -4.40 -9.31
CA ILE A 15 -28.01 -5.22 -9.23
C ILE A 15 -27.43 -5.11 -7.81
N PRO A 16 -27.36 -6.21 -7.02
CA PRO A 16 -26.71 -6.19 -5.72
C PRO A 16 -25.24 -5.79 -5.84
N CYS A 17 -24.84 -4.75 -5.11
CA CYS A 17 -23.49 -4.19 -5.19
C CYS A 17 -22.99 -3.74 -3.82
N ARG A 18 -21.72 -4.04 -3.53
CA ARG A 18 -20.97 -3.60 -2.35
C ARG A 18 -19.69 -2.91 -2.81
N MET A 19 -19.20 -1.96 -2.00
CA MET A 19 -17.98 -1.22 -2.28
C MET A 19 -17.14 -1.18 -1.02
N LEU A 20 -15.92 -1.69 -1.11
CA LEU A 20 -14.92 -1.64 -0.06
C LEU A 20 -13.81 -0.67 -0.47
N MET A 21 -13.47 0.26 0.42
CA MET A 21 -12.33 1.15 0.25
C MET A 21 -11.14 0.59 1.01
N VAL A 22 -10.04 0.28 0.32
CA VAL A 22 -8.78 -0.10 0.96
C VAL A 22 -7.99 1.17 1.27
N LYS A 23 -7.50 1.26 2.51
CA LYS A 23 -6.86 2.43 3.10
C LYS A 23 -5.63 1.99 3.90
N ASP A 24 -4.76 1.23 3.24
CA ASP A 24 -3.64 0.52 3.87
C ASP A 24 -2.39 1.37 4.05
N ASP A 25 -2.29 2.55 3.43
CA ASP A 25 -1.12 3.40 3.58
C ASP A 25 -1.03 4.06 4.97
N VAL A 26 0.01 3.72 5.72
CA VAL A 26 0.24 4.19 7.09
C VAL A 26 1.25 5.32 7.19
N ALA A 27 1.77 5.83 6.06
CA ALA A 27 2.82 6.83 6.09
C ALA A 27 2.41 8.13 6.80
N ILE A 28 1.16 8.55 6.62
CA ILE A 28 0.60 9.77 7.22
C ILE A 28 -0.21 9.38 8.46
N GLU A 29 0.34 9.67 9.64
CA GLU A 29 -0.37 9.51 10.90
C GLU A 29 -1.67 10.34 10.91
N ASN A 30 -2.76 9.75 11.39
CA ASN A 30 -4.07 10.39 11.51
C ASN A 30 -4.62 10.98 10.19
N ALA A 31 -4.22 10.44 9.04
CA ALA A 31 -4.81 10.85 7.76
C ALA A 31 -6.33 10.68 7.77
N LEU A 32 -7.07 11.76 7.45
CA LEU A 32 -8.54 11.70 7.32
C LEU A 32 -8.98 10.69 6.26
N GLN A 33 -8.16 10.51 5.23
CA GLN A 33 -8.36 9.54 4.15
C GLN A 33 -7.00 8.93 3.78
N PRO A 34 -6.57 7.85 4.47
CA PRO A 34 -5.37 7.13 4.08
C PRO A 34 -5.51 6.59 2.66
N ARG A 35 -4.39 6.54 1.93
CA ARG A 35 -4.36 6.06 0.54
C ARG A 35 -4.50 4.53 0.51
N GLY A 36 -5.01 4.02 -0.60
CA GLY A 36 -4.97 2.59 -0.93
C GLY A 36 -3.78 2.32 -1.84
N ILE A 37 -2.84 1.47 -1.43
CA ILE A 37 -1.60 1.17 -2.17
C ILE A 37 -1.43 -0.35 -2.34
N ALA A 38 -0.20 -0.86 -2.27
CA ALA A 38 0.15 -2.24 -2.63
C ALA A 38 -0.62 -3.30 -1.84
N GLY A 39 -1.01 -3.02 -0.59
CA GLY A 39 -1.75 -3.94 0.26
C GLY A 39 -3.14 -4.30 -0.27
N THR A 40 -3.70 -3.49 -1.17
CA THR A 40 -4.92 -3.81 -1.93
C THR A 40 -4.86 -5.20 -2.60
N VAL A 41 -3.66 -5.66 -2.99
CA VAL A 41 -3.48 -7.00 -3.58
C VAL A 41 -3.85 -8.12 -2.60
N PHE A 42 -3.54 -7.98 -1.30
CA PHE A 42 -3.97 -8.97 -0.29
C PHE A 42 -5.48 -9.00 -0.14
N VAL A 43 -6.13 -7.83 -0.11
CA VAL A 43 -7.59 -7.73 -0.05
C VAL A 43 -8.23 -8.40 -1.26
N ASN A 44 -7.70 -8.15 -2.46
CA ASN A 44 -8.15 -8.80 -3.68
C ASN A 44 -7.97 -10.32 -3.62
N LYS A 45 -6.83 -10.81 -3.13
CA LYS A 45 -6.56 -12.25 -3.03
C LYS A 45 -7.52 -12.95 -2.07
N VAL A 46 -7.80 -12.32 -0.93
CA VAL A 46 -8.71 -12.84 0.09
C VAL A 46 -10.16 -12.80 -0.39
N ALA A 47 -10.60 -11.66 -0.96
CA ALA A 47 -11.94 -11.51 -1.53
C ALA A 47 -12.18 -12.50 -2.68
N GLY A 48 -11.22 -12.62 -3.60
CA GLY A 48 -11.28 -13.56 -4.72
C GLY A 48 -11.35 -15.01 -4.25
N ALA A 49 -10.56 -15.40 -3.24
CA ALA A 49 -10.62 -16.75 -2.68
C ALA A 49 -11.97 -17.03 -1.99
N ALA A 50 -12.55 -16.04 -1.30
CA ALA A 50 -13.88 -16.15 -0.68
C ALA A 50 -14.97 -16.32 -1.75
N ALA A 51 -14.91 -15.52 -2.83
CA ALA A 51 -15.86 -15.59 -3.94
C ALA A 51 -15.77 -16.93 -4.69
N GLU A 52 -14.56 -17.42 -4.97
CA GLU A 52 -14.33 -18.70 -5.65
C GLU A 52 -14.88 -19.89 -4.84
N ARG A 53 -14.91 -19.78 -3.51
CA ARG A 53 -15.53 -20.79 -2.63
C ARG A 53 -17.06 -20.74 -2.61
N GLY A 54 -17.69 -19.86 -3.39
CA GLY A 54 -19.13 -19.74 -3.49
C GLY A 54 -19.80 -19.00 -2.33
N TYR A 55 -19.05 -18.20 -1.56
CA TYR A 55 -19.67 -17.36 -0.52
C TYR A 55 -20.55 -16.27 -1.11
N SER A 56 -21.58 -15.87 -0.36
CA SER A 56 -22.48 -14.77 -0.75
C SER A 56 -21.74 -13.43 -0.85
N LEU A 57 -22.29 -12.49 -1.61
CA LEU A 57 -21.75 -11.13 -1.74
C LEU A 57 -21.46 -10.48 -0.37
N ASP A 58 -22.39 -10.64 0.58
CA ASP A 58 -22.23 -10.08 1.93
C ASP A 58 -21.10 -10.76 2.70
N LYS A 59 -20.95 -12.08 2.57
CA LYS A 59 -19.88 -12.80 3.25
C LYS A 59 -18.51 -12.51 2.64
N VAL A 60 -18.43 -12.35 1.31
CA VAL A 60 -17.20 -11.89 0.63
C VAL A 60 -16.84 -10.48 1.10
N TYR A 61 -17.82 -9.58 1.18
CA TYR A 61 -17.60 -8.22 1.67
C TYR A 61 -17.11 -8.19 3.12
N GLU A 62 -17.71 -8.98 4.01
CA GLU A 62 -17.29 -9.14 5.41
C GLU A 62 -15.82 -9.60 5.50
N ILE A 63 -15.48 -10.69 4.80
CA ILE A 63 -14.13 -11.27 4.80
C ILE A 63 -13.11 -10.28 4.22
N ALA A 64 -13.44 -9.60 3.13
CA ALA A 64 -12.57 -8.60 2.51
C ALA A 64 -12.37 -7.37 3.40
N SER A 65 -13.42 -6.93 4.10
CA SER A 65 -13.35 -5.81 5.04
C SER A 65 -12.44 -6.15 6.21
N ALA A 66 -12.58 -7.35 6.79
CA ALA A 66 -11.70 -7.84 7.84
C ALA A 66 -10.24 -7.92 7.38
N ALA A 67 -9.98 -8.32 6.12
CA ALA A 67 -8.64 -8.28 5.56
C ALA A 67 -8.11 -6.83 5.43
N ALA A 68 -8.92 -5.90 4.92
CA ALA A 68 -8.52 -4.50 4.74
C ALA A 68 -8.16 -3.82 6.07
N GLU A 69 -8.81 -4.18 7.19
CA GLU A 69 -8.49 -3.69 8.54
C GLU A 69 -7.17 -4.25 9.12
N ASN A 70 -6.56 -5.23 8.45
CA ASN A 70 -5.35 -5.93 8.89
C ASN A 70 -4.20 -5.83 7.89
N VAL A 71 -4.30 -4.94 6.91
CA VAL A 71 -3.25 -4.69 5.92
C VAL A 71 -2.72 -3.27 6.11
N PHE A 72 -1.39 -3.17 6.21
CA PHE A 72 -0.66 -1.94 6.44
C PHE A 72 0.49 -1.87 5.45
N SER A 73 0.70 -0.71 4.86
CA SER A 73 1.68 -0.49 3.79
C SER A 73 2.36 0.85 3.98
N VAL A 74 3.64 0.91 3.65
CA VAL A 74 4.42 2.15 3.55
C VAL A 74 5.38 2.00 2.38
N GLY A 75 5.62 3.09 1.66
CA GLY A 75 6.55 3.12 0.54
C GLY A 75 7.65 4.15 0.75
N MET A 76 8.70 4.05 -0.04
CA MET A 76 9.66 5.12 -0.22
C MET A 76 10.05 5.21 -1.71
N SER A 77 10.59 6.36 -2.10
CA SER A 77 11.15 6.52 -3.44
C SER A 77 12.40 7.41 -3.41
N MET A 78 13.27 7.22 -4.41
CA MET A 78 14.42 8.08 -4.72
C MET A 78 14.13 9.05 -5.87
N THR A 79 13.13 8.74 -6.69
CA THR A 79 12.69 9.58 -7.81
C THR A 79 11.18 9.69 -7.85
N VAL A 80 10.64 10.63 -8.63
CA VAL A 80 9.21 10.64 -8.96
C VAL A 80 8.94 9.91 -10.28
N CYS A 81 7.73 9.38 -10.44
CA CYS A 81 7.34 8.76 -11.70
C CYS A 81 7.28 9.79 -12.84
N ALA A 82 7.71 9.40 -14.03
CA ALA A 82 7.55 10.21 -15.24
C ALA A 82 6.20 9.90 -15.89
N ILE A 83 5.34 10.92 -16.01
CA ILE A 83 4.05 10.79 -16.67
C ILE A 83 4.24 11.08 -18.17
N PRO A 84 3.92 10.14 -19.08
CA PRO A 84 4.05 10.38 -20.51
C PRO A 84 3.31 11.66 -20.95
N GLY A 85 4.00 12.52 -21.70
CA GLY A 85 3.46 13.81 -22.16
C GLY A 85 3.53 14.94 -21.13
N SER A 86 4.08 14.71 -19.93
CA SER A 86 4.37 15.74 -18.93
C SER A 86 5.87 15.95 -18.77
N ALA A 87 6.28 17.13 -18.32
CA ALA A 87 7.66 17.33 -17.89
C ALA A 87 7.98 16.42 -16.69
N PRO A 88 9.18 15.82 -16.62
CA PRO A 88 9.59 15.06 -15.44
C PRO A 88 9.50 15.95 -14.20
N GLY A 89 8.88 15.45 -13.14
CA GLY A 89 8.90 16.16 -11.86
C GLY A 89 10.32 16.19 -11.31
N ASP A 90 10.79 17.35 -10.86
CA ASP A 90 12.13 17.57 -10.31
C ASP A 90 12.14 17.60 -8.78
N ARG A 91 11.02 17.33 -8.12
CA ARG A 91 10.89 17.51 -6.65
C ARG A 91 11.75 16.58 -5.81
N LEU A 92 12.24 15.50 -6.41
CA LEU A 92 13.09 14.50 -5.76
C LEU A 92 14.31 14.26 -6.67
N HIS A 93 15.43 14.84 -6.27
CA HIS A 93 16.69 14.80 -7.01
C HIS A 93 17.87 14.68 -6.05
N GLY A 94 19.00 14.20 -6.58
CA GLY A 94 20.22 13.97 -5.81
C GLY A 94 20.12 12.74 -4.90
N ASP A 95 20.92 12.74 -3.84
CA ASP A 95 20.97 11.68 -2.82
C ASP A 95 19.83 11.86 -1.81
N LEU A 96 18.59 12.07 -2.25
CA LEU A 96 17.41 12.21 -1.39
C LEU A 96 16.46 11.01 -1.54
N VAL A 97 15.86 10.63 -0.42
CA VAL A 97 14.76 9.67 -0.35
C VAL A 97 13.53 10.35 0.23
N GLU A 98 12.34 9.98 -0.26
CA GLU A 98 11.07 10.40 0.32
C GLU A 98 10.28 9.20 0.82
N TYR A 99 9.94 9.20 2.10
CA TYR A 99 9.09 8.19 2.74
C TYR A 99 7.62 8.60 2.65
N GLY A 100 6.76 7.62 2.38
CA GLY A 100 5.34 7.85 2.22
C GLY A 100 4.92 8.47 0.90
N LEU A 101 5.75 8.39 -0.15
CA LEU A 101 5.36 8.83 -1.49
C LEU A 101 4.17 7.99 -1.98
N GLY A 102 3.13 8.65 -2.50
CA GLY A 102 1.95 7.99 -3.03
C GLY A 102 2.16 7.41 -4.42
N ILE A 103 1.33 6.45 -4.83
CA ILE A 103 1.50 5.71 -6.10
C ILE A 103 1.31 6.56 -7.37
N HIS A 104 0.78 7.79 -7.26
CA HIS A 104 0.71 8.75 -8.35
C HIS A 104 1.72 9.89 -8.19
N GLY A 105 2.72 9.72 -7.32
CA GLY A 105 3.73 10.73 -7.02
C GLY A 105 3.29 11.79 -6.03
N GLU A 106 2.19 11.56 -5.28
CA GLU A 106 1.75 12.45 -4.21
C GLU A 106 2.87 12.62 -3.15
N PRO A 107 3.03 13.82 -2.55
CA PRO A 107 4.05 14.05 -1.54
C PRO A 107 4.02 13.05 -0.40
N GLY A 108 5.22 12.68 0.06
CA GLY A 108 5.41 11.89 1.26
C GLY A 108 5.40 12.73 2.54
N VAL A 109 5.74 12.08 3.65
CA VAL A 109 5.75 12.69 4.98
C VAL A 109 7.13 13.17 5.40
N GLU A 110 8.17 12.61 4.79
CA GLU A 110 9.55 12.87 5.20
C GLU A 110 10.49 12.75 4.02
N ARG A 111 11.45 13.68 3.95
CA ARG A 111 12.60 13.60 3.04
C ARG A 111 13.90 13.57 3.84
N THR A 112 14.75 12.61 3.53
CA THR A 112 16.08 12.50 4.14
C THR A 112 17.14 12.30 3.07
N PRO A 113 18.43 12.54 3.38
CA PRO A 113 19.50 11.99 2.57
C PRO A 113 19.37 10.48 2.42
N LEU A 114 19.81 9.97 1.27
CA LEU A 114 19.94 8.55 1.01
C LEU A 114 20.91 7.95 2.01
N SER A 115 20.52 6.84 2.59
CA SER A 115 21.34 6.08 3.53
C SER A 115 21.45 4.63 3.05
N SER A 116 22.08 3.77 3.84
CA SER A 116 22.19 2.36 3.44
C SER A 116 20.82 1.70 3.32
N SER A 117 20.70 0.73 2.41
CA SER A 117 19.49 -0.10 2.26
C SER A 117 18.99 -0.63 3.62
N LYS A 118 19.89 -1.15 4.46
CA LYS A 118 19.59 -1.60 5.83
C LYS A 118 18.92 -0.54 6.70
N GLN A 119 19.39 0.71 6.65
CA GLN A 119 18.80 1.81 7.43
C GLN A 119 17.43 2.23 6.88
N THR A 120 17.29 2.29 5.54
CA THR A 120 16.01 2.59 4.88
C THR A 120 14.97 1.51 5.17
N CYS A 121 15.32 0.23 5.02
CA CYS A 121 14.44 -0.90 5.32
C CYS A 121 14.03 -0.93 6.79
N LYS A 122 14.97 -0.70 7.72
CA LYS A 122 14.66 -0.58 9.15
C LYS A 122 13.61 0.50 9.41
N ARG A 123 13.77 1.68 8.80
CA ARG A 123 12.82 2.78 8.95
C ARG A 123 11.43 2.44 8.41
N LEU A 124 11.35 1.78 7.24
CA LEU A 124 10.08 1.30 6.68
C LEU A 124 9.39 0.29 7.61
N VAL A 125 10.16 -0.63 8.20
CA VAL A 125 9.63 -1.58 9.17
C VAL A 125 9.15 -0.86 10.43
N GLU A 126 9.86 0.14 10.93
CA GLU A 126 9.44 0.96 12.08
C GLU A 126 8.07 1.64 11.83
N TYR A 127 7.85 2.21 10.63
CA TYR A 127 6.53 2.74 10.25
C TYR A 127 5.43 1.67 10.34
N LEU A 128 5.69 0.47 9.82
CA LEU A 128 4.72 -0.63 9.85
C LEU A 128 4.47 -1.11 11.29
N THR A 129 5.51 -1.34 12.08
CA THR A 129 5.37 -1.86 13.45
C THR A 129 4.65 -0.87 14.35
N ASN A 130 4.87 0.43 14.17
CA ASN A 130 4.15 1.48 14.90
C ASN A 130 2.66 1.51 14.53
N ALA A 131 2.32 1.26 13.26
CA ALA A 131 0.93 1.21 12.82
C ALA A 131 0.18 -0.07 13.26
N VAL A 132 0.93 -1.15 13.51
CA VAL A 132 0.40 -2.46 13.91
C VAL A 132 0.11 -2.52 15.43
N ASP A 133 0.37 -1.45 16.18
CA ASP A 133 0.38 -1.38 17.65
C ASP A 133 -0.68 -2.28 18.33
N GLY A 134 -0.20 -3.16 19.23
CA GLY A 134 -1.02 -4.14 19.95
C GLY A 134 -1.26 -5.51 19.27
N LYS A 135 -0.72 -5.77 18.07
CA LYS A 135 -0.79 -7.11 17.40
C LYS A 135 0.54 -7.90 17.42
N ILE A 136 1.48 -7.50 18.27
CA ILE A 136 2.79 -8.14 18.44
C ILE A 136 2.61 -9.64 18.79
N GLY A 137 3.35 -10.52 18.09
CA GLY A 137 3.34 -11.97 18.34
C GLY A 137 2.35 -12.78 17.49
N ARG A 138 1.65 -12.16 16.54
CA ARG A 138 0.81 -12.88 15.56
C ARG A 138 1.59 -13.19 14.27
N PRO A 139 1.30 -14.31 13.60
CA PRO A 139 1.82 -14.56 12.26
C PRO A 139 1.40 -13.46 11.30
N TYR A 140 2.32 -13.01 10.45
CA TYR A 140 2.08 -12.00 9.43
C TYR A 140 2.59 -12.47 8.06
N ALA A 141 2.08 -11.84 7.01
CA ALA A 141 2.59 -11.98 5.65
C ALA A 141 3.13 -10.63 5.19
N VAL A 142 4.25 -10.63 4.46
CA VAL A 142 4.91 -9.41 3.99
C VAL A 142 4.93 -9.41 2.47
N LEU A 143 4.56 -8.27 1.90
CA LEU A 143 4.72 -7.98 0.47
C LEU A 143 5.82 -6.92 0.31
N ILE A 144 6.89 -7.29 -0.38
CA ILE A 144 7.94 -6.35 -0.78
C ILE A 144 7.66 -5.95 -2.23
N ASN A 145 7.14 -4.74 -2.39
CA ASN A 145 6.63 -4.23 -3.66
C ASN A 145 7.64 -3.29 -4.33
N ASN A 146 7.99 -3.58 -5.58
CA ASN A 146 8.77 -2.67 -6.42
C ASN A 146 7.85 -1.64 -7.09
N LEU A 147 8.13 -0.35 -6.91
CA LEU A 147 7.34 0.74 -7.53
C LEU A 147 7.62 0.92 -9.02
N GLY A 148 8.67 0.27 -9.56
CA GLY A 148 8.83 0.08 -11.00
C GLY A 148 10.27 0.07 -11.49
N SER A 149 11.16 0.88 -10.90
CA SER A 149 12.50 1.14 -11.46
C SER A 149 13.64 0.42 -10.75
N LEU A 150 13.40 -0.26 -9.62
CA LEU A 150 14.46 -0.95 -8.89
C LEU A 150 14.85 -2.27 -9.61
N PRO A 151 16.12 -2.51 -9.97
CA PRO A 151 16.54 -3.77 -10.58
C PRO A 151 16.30 -4.98 -9.66
N PRO A 152 16.11 -6.20 -10.21
CA PRO A 152 15.93 -7.41 -9.41
C PRO A 152 17.05 -7.69 -8.40
N LEU A 153 18.29 -7.33 -8.74
CA LEU A 153 19.44 -7.45 -7.84
C LEU A 153 19.28 -6.57 -6.60
N GLU A 154 18.90 -5.30 -6.78
CA GLU A 154 18.65 -4.37 -5.67
C GLU A 154 17.43 -4.79 -4.85
N MET A 155 16.37 -5.27 -5.51
CA MET A 155 15.21 -5.85 -4.81
C MET A 155 15.60 -7.04 -3.94
N SER A 156 16.58 -7.86 -4.35
CA SER A 156 17.06 -8.98 -3.52
C SER A 156 17.77 -8.50 -2.25
N ILE A 157 18.48 -7.37 -2.32
CA ILE A 157 19.09 -6.71 -1.15
C ILE A 157 18.00 -6.17 -0.23
N VAL A 158 17.02 -5.44 -0.78
CA VAL A 158 15.87 -4.92 -0.04
C VAL A 158 15.11 -6.03 0.68
N VAL A 159 14.91 -7.18 0.01
CA VAL A 159 14.29 -8.36 0.63
C VAL A 159 15.10 -8.84 1.84
N ALA A 160 16.41 -9.03 1.68
CA ALA A 160 17.27 -9.47 2.77
C ALA A 160 17.28 -8.51 3.97
N ASP A 161 17.35 -7.20 3.70
CA ASP A 161 17.40 -6.16 4.72
C ASP A 161 16.05 -5.99 5.44
N CYS A 162 14.92 -6.04 4.72
CA CYS A 162 13.58 -6.05 5.32
C CYS A 162 13.39 -7.28 6.21
N CYS A 163 13.74 -8.48 5.73
CA CYS A 163 13.65 -9.71 6.52
C CYS A 163 14.52 -9.68 7.78
N SER A 164 15.65 -8.96 7.75
CA SER A 164 16.53 -8.81 8.92
C SER A 164 16.01 -7.77 9.93
N ALA A 165 15.09 -6.89 9.52
CA ALA A 165 14.52 -5.84 10.35
C ALA A 165 13.17 -6.19 10.97
N LEU A 166 12.48 -7.19 10.41
CA LEU A 166 11.21 -7.77 10.87
C LEU A 166 11.38 -8.76 12.02
#